data_AF-A0A0P9D6D6-F1
#
_entry.id   AF-A0A0P9D6D6-F1
#
_cell.length_a   1.000
_cell.length_b   1.000
_cell.length_c   1.000
_cell.angle_alpha   90.00
_cell.angle_beta   90.00
_cell.angle_gamma   90.00
#
_symmetry.space_group_name_H-M   'P 1'
#
loop_
_entity.id
_entity.type
_entity.pdbx_description
1 polymer ?
#
loop_
_entity_poly.entity_id
_entity_poly.type
_entity_poly.pdbx_seq_one_letter_code
_entity_poly.pdbx_strand_id
1 'polypeptide(L)'
;MPTLRKVSSAEAATWERRTRSAVIAPFAPPPASAPPPRAPDDFHARGVARALGKGRDLSDVLLWMESGALEAYNRGRSSTPRWQIPRAALLRFLANEDYWMAWSVERITDEILRAEATRIREGKPGWITVEEAAALFKVPQSRIMAWIRQHGLPARRYRSVWWVRANAHEGWQRPATSVRPRSPSEQRASAAPDPD
;
A
#
# COMPACT_ATOMS: atom_id res chain seq x y z
N MET A 1 -24.72 8.82 18.98
CA MET A 1 -25.33 7.48 18.77
C MET A 1 -26.65 7.71 18.05
N PRO A 2 -26.74 7.39 16.75
CA PRO A 2 -27.54 6.21 16.38
C PRO A 2 -27.10 5.47 15.10
N THR A 3 -27.07 4.15 15.24
CA THR A 3 -27.53 3.07 14.33
C THR A 3 -27.66 3.30 12.82
N LEU A 4 -26.80 2.62 12.05
CA LEU A 4 -26.96 2.34 10.62
C LEU A 4 -28.08 1.30 10.38
N ARG A 5 -29.10 1.67 9.60
CA ARG A 5 -30.07 0.73 9.02
C ARG A 5 -29.66 0.46 7.57
N LYS A 6 -29.49 -0.82 7.18
CA LYS A 6 -29.29 -1.21 5.77
C LYS A 6 -30.60 -1.08 5.02
N VAL A 7 -30.64 -0.19 4.04
CA VAL A 7 -31.72 -0.11 3.06
C VAL A 7 -31.41 -1.03 1.88
N SER A 8 -32.42 -1.80 1.51
CA SER A 8 -32.42 -2.87 0.50
C SER A 8 -32.49 -2.30 -0.93
N SER A 9 -31.99 -3.10 -1.89
CA SER A 9 -31.81 -2.81 -3.32
C SER A 9 -33.07 -2.38 -4.11
N ALA A 10 -34.23 -2.30 -3.47
CA ALA A 10 -35.49 -1.88 -4.10
C ALA A 10 -35.80 -0.37 -3.95
N GLU A 11 -35.21 0.35 -2.98
CA GLU A 11 -35.42 1.80 -2.82
C GLU A 11 -34.61 2.67 -3.79
N ALA A 12 -33.61 2.09 -4.47
CA ALA A 12 -32.77 2.81 -5.44
C ALA A 12 -33.42 3.03 -6.82
N ALA A 13 -34.53 2.34 -7.12
CA ALA A 13 -35.07 2.27 -8.49
C ALA A 13 -36.19 3.27 -8.81
N THR A 14 -36.74 4.00 -7.84
CA THR A 14 -37.95 4.83 -8.05
C THR A 14 -37.70 6.33 -8.19
N TRP A 15 -36.46 6.80 -8.16
CA TRP A 15 -36.16 8.25 -8.17
C TRP A 15 -35.73 8.82 -9.53
N GLU A 16 -35.95 8.09 -10.63
CA GLU A 16 -35.46 8.50 -11.95
C GLU A 16 -36.44 9.34 -12.80
N ARG A 17 -37.62 9.75 -12.29
CA ARG A 17 -38.53 10.58 -13.09
C ARG A 17 -39.26 11.67 -12.30
N ARG A 18 -39.00 12.91 -12.73
CA ARG A 18 -39.64 14.19 -12.37
C ARG A 18 -39.10 14.88 -11.11
N THR A 19 -38.15 15.79 -11.31
CA THR A 19 -38.43 17.24 -11.31
C THR A 19 -37.13 17.99 -11.60
N ARG A 20 -37.17 18.86 -12.61
CA ARG A 20 -36.12 19.85 -12.88
C ARG A 20 -36.45 21.13 -12.11
N SER A 21 -35.38 21.82 -11.69
CA SER A 21 -35.31 23.21 -11.20
C SER A 21 -35.32 23.43 -9.69
N ALA A 22 -34.19 23.09 -9.06
CA ALA A 22 -33.37 24.00 -8.24
C ALA A 22 -32.07 23.26 -7.92
N VAL A 23 -31.21 23.09 -8.93
CA VAL A 23 -29.91 22.43 -8.74
C VAL A 23 -29.00 23.44 -8.05
N ILE A 24 -28.84 23.27 -6.74
CA ILE A 24 -27.60 23.64 -6.05
C ILE A 24 -26.48 23.14 -6.96
N ALA A 25 -25.67 24.08 -7.45
CA ALA A 25 -24.62 23.81 -8.42
C ALA A 25 -23.89 22.52 -8.02
N PRO A 26 -23.77 21.52 -8.93
CA PRO A 26 -22.90 20.39 -8.66
C PRO A 26 -21.53 21.00 -8.37
N PHE A 27 -20.85 20.49 -7.34
CA PHE A 27 -19.47 20.84 -7.04
C PHE A 27 -18.73 20.91 -8.37
N ALA A 28 -18.35 22.12 -8.79
CA ALA A 28 -17.71 22.29 -10.07
C ALA A 28 -16.47 21.38 -10.00
N PRO A 29 -16.30 20.40 -10.92
CA PRO A 29 -14.96 19.87 -11.10
C PRO A 29 -14.07 21.11 -11.32
N PRO A 30 -12.90 21.21 -10.66
CA PRO A 30 -11.99 22.30 -10.93
C PRO A 30 -11.88 22.40 -12.46
N PRO A 31 -11.98 23.62 -13.04
CA PRO A 31 -12.08 23.80 -14.48
C PRO A 31 -11.04 22.89 -15.11
N ALA A 32 -11.45 22.02 -16.04
CA ALA A 32 -10.59 21.03 -16.67
C ALA A 32 -9.29 21.74 -16.99
N SER A 33 -8.29 21.54 -16.12
CA SER A 33 -7.16 22.44 -16.10
C SER A 33 -6.54 22.23 -17.45
N ALA A 34 -6.47 23.31 -18.24
CA ALA A 34 -5.85 23.26 -19.54
C ALA A 34 -4.57 22.45 -19.35
N PRO A 35 -4.36 21.35 -20.12
CA PRO A 35 -3.25 20.44 -19.87
C PRO A 35 -2.02 21.31 -19.73
N PRO A 36 -1.28 21.20 -18.61
CA PRO A 36 -0.25 22.18 -18.28
C PRO A 36 0.66 22.37 -19.49
N PRO A 37 1.10 23.62 -19.76
CA PRO A 37 2.05 23.87 -20.83
C PRO A 37 3.20 22.89 -20.68
N ARG A 38 3.75 22.41 -21.81
CA ARG A 38 4.75 21.33 -21.88
C ARG A 38 5.86 21.62 -20.86
N ALA A 39 5.81 20.99 -19.69
CA ALA A 39 6.92 21.12 -18.76
C ALA A 39 8.03 20.27 -19.38
N PRO A 40 9.26 20.79 -19.53
CA PRO A 40 10.40 19.99 -19.96
C PRO A 40 10.64 18.76 -19.06
N ASP A 41 9.99 18.72 -17.89
CA ASP A 41 10.15 17.72 -16.83
C ASP A 41 9.02 16.68 -16.74
N ASP A 42 8.07 16.64 -17.70
CA ASP A 42 7.00 15.64 -17.69
C ASP A 42 7.51 14.27 -18.16
N PHE A 43 7.16 13.22 -17.42
CA PHE A 43 7.53 11.85 -17.75
C PHE A 43 6.42 11.11 -18.48
N HIS A 44 6.78 10.33 -19.49
CA HIS A 44 5.98 9.19 -19.92
C HIS A 44 6.14 8.02 -18.95
N ALA A 45 5.18 7.07 -18.93
CA ALA A 45 5.28 5.86 -18.11
C ALA A 45 6.59 5.09 -18.32
N ARG A 46 7.08 5.02 -19.57
CA ARG A 46 8.38 4.43 -19.90
C ARG A 46 9.57 5.24 -19.36
N GLY A 47 9.45 6.56 -19.33
CA GLY A 47 10.43 7.44 -18.70
C GLY A 47 10.52 7.18 -17.21
N VAL A 48 9.37 7.09 -16.51
CA VAL A 48 9.32 6.74 -15.08
C VAL A 48 9.91 5.36 -14.81
N ALA A 49 9.51 4.34 -15.57
CA ALA A 49 10.05 2.98 -15.41
C ALA A 49 11.58 2.96 -15.56
N ARG A 50 12.11 3.66 -16.56
CA ARG A 50 13.55 3.78 -16.76
C ARG A 50 14.22 4.51 -15.60
N ALA A 51 13.70 5.68 -15.22
CA ALA A 51 14.22 6.50 -14.13
C ALA A 51 14.25 5.75 -12.79
N LEU A 52 13.26 4.88 -12.53
CA LEU A 52 13.19 4.05 -11.32
C LEU A 52 13.93 2.70 -11.44
N GLY A 53 14.70 2.49 -12.50
CA GLY A 53 15.50 1.26 -12.69
C GLY A 53 14.69 0.01 -13.05
N LYS A 54 13.43 0.14 -13.46
CA LYS A 54 12.60 -0.98 -13.96
C LYS A 54 12.85 -1.28 -15.45
N GLY A 55 13.68 -0.47 -16.11
CA GLY A 55 14.06 -0.67 -17.51
C GLY A 55 12.88 -0.49 -18.46
N ARG A 56 12.52 -1.55 -19.18
CA ARG A 56 11.39 -1.55 -20.13
C ARG A 56 10.07 -2.03 -19.53
N ASP A 57 10.08 -2.58 -18.32
CA ASP A 57 8.87 -3.07 -17.66
C ASP A 57 8.04 -1.90 -17.14
N LEU A 58 6.82 -1.78 -17.66
CA LEU A 58 5.87 -0.71 -17.32
C LEU A 58 4.79 -1.18 -16.35
N SER A 59 4.73 -2.47 -16.02
CA SER A 59 3.59 -3.08 -15.35
C SER A 59 3.30 -2.43 -13.99
N ASP A 60 4.35 -2.12 -13.23
CA ASP A 60 4.22 -1.39 -11.96
C ASP A 60 3.74 0.05 -12.16
N VAL A 61 4.30 0.77 -13.14
CA VAL A 61 3.95 2.17 -13.39
C VAL A 61 2.50 2.28 -13.83
N LEU A 62 2.05 1.39 -14.70
CA LEU A 62 0.65 1.32 -15.14
C LEU A 62 -0.28 0.98 -13.98
N LEU A 63 0.09 0.00 -13.13
CA LEU A 63 -0.68 -0.33 -11.93
C LEU A 63 -0.81 0.88 -10.98
N TRP A 64 0.24 1.67 -10.80
CA TRP A 64 0.18 2.88 -9.96
C TRP A 64 -0.70 3.97 -10.57
N MET A 65 -0.67 4.12 -11.90
CA MET A 65 -1.57 5.05 -12.60
C MET A 65 -3.03 4.61 -12.50
N GLU A 66 -3.31 3.33 -12.76
CA GLU A 66 -4.66 2.76 -12.71
C GLU A 66 -5.27 2.80 -11.31
N SER A 67 -4.45 2.57 -10.27
CA SER A 67 -4.88 2.68 -8.87
C SER A 67 -5.01 4.13 -8.37
N GLY A 68 -4.61 5.12 -9.17
CA GLY A 68 -4.57 6.52 -8.76
C GLY A 68 -3.45 6.87 -7.78
N ALA A 69 -2.55 5.94 -7.48
CA ALA A 69 -1.39 6.17 -6.62
C ALA A 69 -0.37 7.11 -7.27
N LEU A 70 -0.22 7.00 -8.59
CA LEU A 70 0.61 7.88 -9.41
C LEU A 70 -0.29 8.69 -10.33
N GLU A 71 -0.47 9.97 -10.00
CA GLU A 71 -1.28 10.86 -10.81
C GLU A 71 -0.67 11.04 -12.21
N ALA A 72 -1.52 10.86 -13.21
CA ALA A 72 -1.21 11.09 -14.60
C ALA A 72 -2.39 11.78 -15.29
N TYR A 73 -2.10 12.52 -16.35
CA TYR A 73 -3.12 13.19 -17.15
C TYR A 73 -2.96 12.83 -18.62
N ASN A 74 -4.10 12.74 -19.32
CA ASN A 74 -4.10 12.45 -20.75
C ASN A 74 -3.97 13.76 -21.53
N ARG A 75 -2.88 13.89 -22.28
CA ARG A 75 -2.66 15.01 -23.22
C ARG A 75 -3.06 14.68 -24.66
N GLY A 76 -3.36 13.42 -24.93
CA GLY A 76 -3.80 12.94 -26.23
C GLY A 76 -5.31 13.10 -26.42
N ARG A 77 -5.79 12.72 -27.61
CA ARG A 77 -7.22 12.55 -27.82
C ARG A 77 -7.68 11.26 -27.12
N SER A 78 -8.97 11.14 -26.82
CA SER A 78 -9.53 9.90 -26.26
C SER A 78 -9.21 8.67 -27.11
N SER A 79 -9.16 8.81 -28.43
CA SER A 79 -8.79 7.75 -29.39
C SER A 79 -7.29 7.46 -29.48
N THR A 80 -6.44 8.37 -29.02
CA THR A 80 -4.97 8.26 -29.07
C THR A 80 -4.39 8.85 -27.78
N PRO A 81 -4.60 8.16 -26.64
CA PRO A 81 -4.20 8.69 -25.35
C PRO A 81 -2.68 8.88 -25.27
N ARG A 82 -2.27 10.01 -24.70
CA ARG A 82 -0.86 10.33 -24.44
C ARG A 82 -0.73 10.73 -22.98
N TRP A 83 -0.62 9.72 -22.13
CA TRP A 83 -0.46 9.89 -20.70
C TRP A 83 0.88 10.54 -20.37
N GLN A 84 0.81 11.53 -19.50
CA GLN A 84 1.95 12.27 -18.94
C GLN A 84 1.88 12.25 -17.42
N ILE A 85 3.03 12.17 -16.79
CA ILE A 85 3.21 12.12 -15.34
C ILE A 85 4.04 13.35 -14.95
N PRO A 86 3.44 14.34 -14.27
CA PRO A 86 4.18 15.50 -13.80
C PRO A 86 5.30 15.07 -12.84
N ARG A 87 6.47 15.71 -12.90
CA ARG A 87 7.56 15.47 -11.93
C ARG A 87 7.08 15.62 -10.48
N ALA A 88 6.25 16.63 -10.20
CA ALA A 88 5.67 16.84 -8.89
C ALA A 88 4.78 15.66 -8.44
N ALA A 89 4.01 15.04 -9.34
CA ALA A 89 3.21 13.86 -9.03
C ALA A 89 4.10 12.65 -8.72
N LEU A 90 5.19 12.47 -9.49
CA LEU A 90 6.17 11.44 -9.21
C LEU A 90 6.84 11.64 -7.84
N LEU A 91 7.22 12.88 -7.49
CA LEU A 91 7.79 13.16 -6.16
C LEU A 91 6.78 12.94 -5.03
N ARG A 92 5.49 13.29 -5.21
CA ARG A 92 4.43 12.95 -4.24
C ARG A 92 4.32 11.43 -4.06
N PHE A 93 4.35 10.67 -5.15
CA PHE A 93 4.34 9.21 -5.10
C PHE A 93 5.56 8.65 -4.36
N LEU A 94 6.76 9.17 -4.62
CA LEU A 94 7.98 8.77 -3.90
C LEU A 94 7.93 9.17 -2.42
N ALA A 95 7.28 10.27 -2.07
CA ALA A 95 7.07 10.66 -0.67
C ALA A 95 6.04 9.78 0.05
N ASN A 96 5.19 9.05 -0.68
CA ASN A 96 4.18 8.20 -0.09
C ASN A 96 4.78 6.89 0.45
N GLU A 97 4.88 6.79 1.77
CA GLU A 97 5.49 5.67 2.47
C GLU A 97 4.79 4.33 2.21
N ASP A 98 3.50 4.35 1.89
CA ASP A 98 2.73 3.15 1.57
C ASP A 98 3.21 2.43 0.31
N TYR A 99 3.92 3.14 -0.56
CA TYR A 99 4.43 2.62 -1.83
C TYR A 99 5.94 2.43 -1.85
N TRP A 100 6.62 2.56 -0.69
CA TRP A 100 8.06 2.35 -0.61
C TRP A 100 8.50 0.91 -0.92
N MET A 101 7.56 -0.03 -0.97
CA MET A 101 7.75 -1.43 -1.38
C MET A 101 7.88 -1.59 -2.89
N ALA A 102 7.36 -0.61 -3.62
CA ALA A 102 7.18 -0.67 -5.05
C ALA A 102 8.44 -0.22 -5.82
N TRP A 103 9.39 0.41 -5.12
CA TRP A 103 10.61 0.98 -5.67
C TRP A 103 11.75 1.01 -4.62
N SER A 104 13.01 1.08 -5.06
CA SER A 104 14.19 1.17 -4.19
C SER A 104 15.09 2.32 -4.65
N VAL A 105 15.69 3.04 -3.70
CA VAL A 105 16.56 4.21 -3.97
C VAL A 105 17.76 3.79 -4.81
N GLU A 106 18.36 2.65 -4.48
CA GLU A 106 19.56 2.10 -5.11
C GLU A 106 19.34 1.78 -6.59
N ARG A 107 18.09 1.47 -6.97
CA ARG A 107 17.72 1.16 -8.36
C ARG A 107 17.37 2.38 -9.20
N ILE A 108 17.07 3.52 -8.58
CA ILE A 108 16.76 4.75 -9.33
C ILE A 108 17.98 5.12 -10.16
N THR A 109 17.85 5.25 -11.47
CA THR A 109 18.95 5.55 -12.38
C THR A 109 19.18 7.04 -12.58
N ASP A 110 18.10 7.84 -12.49
CA ASP A 110 18.17 9.29 -12.60
C ASP A 110 18.78 9.88 -11.32
N GLU A 111 19.90 10.60 -11.45
CA GLU A 111 20.69 11.07 -10.31
C GLU A 111 19.94 12.11 -9.46
N ILE A 112 19.22 13.02 -10.11
CA ILE A 112 18.45 14.06 -9.42
C ILE A 112 17.30 13.41 -8.66
N LEU A 113 16.58 12.47 -9.29
CA LEU A 113 15.50 11.73 -8.66
C LEU A 113 16.02 10.83 -7.52
N ARG A 114 17.21 10.23 -7.68
CA ARG A 114 17.84 9.42 -6.63
C ARG A 114 18.20 10.28 -5.43
N ALA A 115 18.77 11.47 -5.64
CA ALA A 115 19.09 12.40 -4.57
C ALA A 115 17.83 12.86 -3.80
N GLU A 116 16.75 13.20 -4.51
CA GLU A 116 15.45 13.51 -3.89
C GLU A 116 14.88 12.32 -3.12
N ALA A 117 14.88 11.12 -3.72
CA ALA A 117 14.37 9.91 -3.08
C ALA A 117 15.17 9.52 -1.82
N THR A 118 16.49 9.74 -1.84
CA THR A 118 17.36 9.54 -0.67
C THR A 118 16.96 10.48 0.45
N ARG A 119 16.82 11.79 0.16
CA ARG A 119 16.35 12.79 1.12
C ARG A 119 14.97 12.48 1.68
N ILE A 120 14.05 12.00 0.84
CA ILE A 120 12.69 11.61 1.25
C ILE A 120 12.69 10.46 2.27
N ARG A 121 13.61 9.49 2.11
CA ARG A 121 13.69 8.30 2.97
C ARG A 121 14.61 8.45 4.17
N GLU A 122 15.42 9.51 4.21
CA GLU A 122 16.41 9.71 5.26
C GLU A 122 15.78 9.67 6.65
N GLY A 123 16.32 8.83 7.53
CA GLY A 123 15.86 8.67 8.91
C GLY A 123 14.49 7.99 9.07
N LYS A 124 13.84 7.54 8.00
CA LYS A 124 12.50 6.95 8.07
C LYS A 124 12.53 5.42 7.93
N PRO A 125 11.68 4.71 8.70
CA PRO A 125 11.61 3.27 8.62
C PRO A 125 11.01 2.84 7.29
N GLY A 126 11.79 2.06 6.53
CA GLY A 126 11.31 1.38 5.35
C GLY A 126 10.34 0.26 5.69
N TRP A 127 10.19 -0.65 4.74
CA TRP A 127 9.56 -1.92 5.04
C TRP A 127 10.37 -3.09 4.51
N ILE A 128 10.12 -4.21 5.16
CA ILE A 128 10.85 -5.45 5.03
C ILE A 128 9.88 -6.57 4.65
N THR A 129 10.41 -7.59 4.02
CA THR A 129 9.66 -8.81 3.68
C THR A 129 9.28 -9.59 4.94
N VAL A 130 8.34 -10.52 4.80
CA VAL A 130 7.98 -11.46 5.89
C VAL A 130 9.17 -12.30 6.34
N GLU A 131 10.08 -12.64 5.42
CA GLU A 131 11.30 -13.39 5.71
C GLU A 131 12.28 -12.58 6.57
N GLU A 132 12.55 -11.33 6.18
CA GLU A 132 13.39 -10.43 6.96
C GLU A 132 12.77 -10.12 8.33
N ALA A 133 11.43 -9.94 8.39
CA ALA A 133 10.73 -9.77 9.65
C ALA A 133 10.87 -11.02 10.54
N ALA A 134 10.74 -12.22 9.98
CA ALA A 134 10.93 -13.47 10.70
C ALA A 134 12.34 -13.57 11.31
N ALA A 135 13.37 -13.18 10.55
CA ALA A 135 14.74 -13.10 11.05
C ALA A 135 14.90 -12.07 12.17
N LEU A 136 14.34 -10.86 11.98
CA LEU A 136 14.40 -9.76 12.96
C LEU A 136 13.75 -10.15 14.30
N PHE A 137 12.57 -10.76 14.24
CA PHE A 137 11.83 -11.19 15.42
C PHE A 137 12.30 -12.55 15.97
N LYS A 138 13.22 -13.25 15.28
CA LYS A 138 13.70 -14.60 15.59
C LYS A 138 12.55 -15.63 15.75
N VAL A 139 11.60 -15.61 14.81
CA VAL A 139 10.45 -16.53 14.78
C VAL A 139 10.23 -17.07 13.36
N PRO A 140 9.51 -18.20 13.17
CA PRO A 140 9.18 -18.68 11.83
C PRO A 140 8.29 -17.71 11.05
N GLN A 141 8.40 -17.71 9.70
CA GLN A 141 7.56 -16.89 8.82
C GLN A 141 6.05 -17.14 9.01
N SER A 142 5.65 -18.37 9.31
CA SER A 142 4.26 -18.72 9.62
C SER A 142 3.71 -17.95 10.82
N ARG A 143 4.55 -17.66 11.81
CA ARG A 143 4.21 -16.87 12.99
C ARG A 143 3.99 -15.41 12.63
N ILE A 144 4.86 -14.84 11.78
CA ILE A 144 4.68 -13.47 11.25
C ILE A 144 3.36 -13.37 10.49
N MET A 145 3.05 -14.33 9.62
CA MET A 145 1.78 -14.35 8.88
C MET A 145 0.56 -14.45 9.81
N ALA A 146 0.65 -15.23 10.90
CA ALA A 146 -0.40 -15.26 11.92
C ALA A 146 -0.56 -13.89 12.61
N TRP A 147 0.53 -13.23 12.97
CA TRP A 147 0.50 -11.90 13.58
C TRP A 147 -0.09 -10.83 12.67
N ILE A 148 0.20 -10.85 11.37
CA ILE A 148 -0.42 -9.96 10.38
C ILE A 148 -1.94 -10.18 10.36
N ARG A 149 -2.39 -11.43 10.30
CA ARG A 149 -3.81 -11.76 10.11
C ARG A 149 -4.65 -11.62 11.38
N GLN A 150 -4.07 -11.89 12.55
CA GLN A 150 -4.82 -12.09 13.79
C GLN A 150 -4.52 -11.02 14.86
N HIS A 151 -3.36 -10.36 14.79
CA HIS A 151 -2.85 -9.52 15.87
C HIS A 151 -2.42 -8.12 15.41
N GLY A 152 -2.76 -7.73 14.18
CA GLY A 152 -2.58 -6.37 13.69
C GLY A 152 -1.12 -5.93 13.60
N LEU A 153 -0.19 -6.84 13.31
CA LEU A 153 1.18 -6.45 12.99
C LEU A 153 1.16 -5.45 11.82
N PRO A 154 1.78 -4.25 11.93
CA PRO A 154 1.77 -3.24 10.89
C PRO A 154 2.38 -3.77 9.58
N ALA A 155 1.51 -4.14 8.66
CA ALA A 155 1.87 -4.79 7.41
C ALA A 155 0.96 -4.34 6.28
N ARG A 156 1.48 -4.40 5.06
CA ARG A 156 0.76 -4.04 3.84
C ARG A 156 1.03 -5.09 2.78
N ARG A 157 -0.01 -5.41 2.01
CA ARG A 157 0.12 -6.26 0.84
C ARG A 157 0.40 -5.39 -0.37
N TYR A 158 1.48 -5.68 -1.08
CA TYR A 158 1.80 -5.09 -2.38
C TYR A 158 1.92 -6.21 -3.41
N ARG A 159 1.07 -6.17 -4.44
CA ARG A 159 0.80 -7.31 -5.33
C ARG A 159 0.47 -8.57 -4.51
N SER A 160 1.25 -9.64 -4.68
CA SER A 160 1.04 -10.91 -3.99
C SER A 160 1.85 -11.04 -2.69
N VAL A 161 2.71 -10.06 -2.37
CA VAL A 161 3.69 -10.15 -1.28
C VAL A 161 3.26 -9.29 -0.09
N TRP A 162 3.40 -9.85 1.12
CA TRP A 162 3.23 -9.12 2.37
C TRP A 162 4.54 -8.46 2.78
N TRP A 163 4.44 -7.20 3.19
CA TRP A 163 5.52 -6.38 3.70
C TRP A 163 5.18 -5.91 5.10
N VAL A 164 6.18 -5.87 5.98
CA VAL A 164 6.05 -5.47 7.39
C VAL A 164 6.87 -4.20 7.60
N ARG A 165 6.32 -3.20 8.32
CA ARG A 165 7.09 -1.99 8.65
C ARG A 165 8.35 -2.36 9.43
N ALA A 166 9.51 -1.81 9.03
CA ALA A 166 10.80 -2.20 9.60
C ALA A 166 10.88 -1.91 11.11
N ASN A 167 10.32 -0.79 11.54
CA ASN A 167 10.23 -0.38 12.95
C ASN A 167 9.03 -0.97 13.70
N ALA A 168 8.30 -1.94 13.13
CA ALA A 168 7.15 -2.54 13.81
C ALA A 168 7.53 -3.11 15.19
N HIS A 169 8.78 -3.56 15.35
CA HIS A 169 9.30 -4.08 16.61
C HIS A 169 9.40 -3.04 17.75
N GLU A 170 9.43 -1.74 17.43
CA GLU A 170 9.55 -0.66 18.42
C GLU A 170 8.20 -0.27 19.02
N GLY A 171 7.13 -0.30 18.20
CA GLY A 171 5.81 0.21 18.58
C GLY A 171 4.71 -0.85 18.72
N TRP A 172 4.86 -2.02 18.10
CA TRP A 172 3.87 -3.09 18.19
C TRP A 172 4.23 -4.10 19.28
N GLN A 173 3.30 -4.32 20.21
CA GLN A 173 3.49 -5.28 21.30
C GLN A 173 3.27 -6.70 20.78
N ARG A 174 4.33 -7.51 20.88
CA ARG A 174 4.26 -8.93 20.53
C ARG A 174 3.23 -9.64 21.43
N PRO A 175 2.26 -10.37 20.86
CA PRO A 175 1.36 -11.20 21.65
C PRO A 175 2.17 -12.18 22.49
N ALA A 176 1.84 -12.29 23.77
CA ALA A 176 2.41 -13.32 24.63
C ALA A 176 2.24 -14.67 23.94
N THR A 177 3.34 -15.39 23.74
CA THR A 177 3.27 -16.77 23.28
C THR A 177 2.54 -17.51 24.40
N SER A 178 1.25 -17.84 24.21
CA SER A 178 0.58 -18.67 25.20
C SER A 178 1.32 -20.00 25.22
N VAL A 179 2.17 -20.20 26.21
CA VAL A 179 2.65 -21.53 26.56
C VAL A 179 1.37 -22.24 26.95
N ARG A 180 0.92 -23.16 26.09
CA ARG A 180 -0.21 -24.02 26.41
C ARG A 180 0.08 -24.59 27.80
N PRO A 181 -0.76 -24.37 28.82
CA PRO A 181 -0.55 -25.04 30.09
C PRO A 181 -0.50 -26.54 29.78
N ARG A 182 0.55 -27.23 30.24
CA ARG A 182 0.59 -28.70 30.18
C ARG A 182 -0.73 -29.19 30.76
N SER A 183 -1.44 -30.04 30.02
CA SER A 183 -2.66 -30.64 30.55
C SER A 183 -2.31 -31.35 31.86
N PRO A 184 -3.16 -31.30 32.89
CA PRO A 184 -2.93 -32.02 34.16
C PRO A 184 -2.63 -33.51 33.97
N SER A 185 -3.04 -34.07 32.83
CA SER A 185 -2.80 -35.44 32.40
C SER A 185 -1.32 -35.79 32.19
N GLU A 186 -0.44 -34.81 31.92
CA GLU A 186 1.01 -35.03 31.77
C GLU A 186 1.78 -35.04 33.11
N GLN A 187 1.16 -34.62 34.22
CA GLN A 187 1.77 -34.64 35.55
C GLN A 187 1.58 -35.98 36.29
N ARG A 188 0.75 -36.90 35.79
CA ARG A 188 0.41 -38.15 36.48
C ARG A 188 1.24 -39.37 36.10
N ALA A 189 2.30 -39.23 35.31
CA ALA A 189 3.13 -40.35 34.86
C ALA A 189 4.45 -40.53 35.65
N SER A 190 4.49 -40.18 36.94
CA SER A 190 5.68 -40.44 37.79
C SER A 190 5.33 -40.77 39.23
N ALA A 191 4.28 -41.56 39.44
CA ALA A 191 4.06 -42.24 40.72
C ALA A 191 3.40 -43.59 40.45
N ALA A 192 4.21 -44.56 40.00
CA ALA A 192 3.89 -45.95 40.25
C ALA A 192 4.35 -46.25 41.69
N PRO A 193 3.47 -46.65 42.62
CA PRO A 193 3.90 -47.35 43.81
C PRO A 193 4.21 -48.79 43.43
N ASP A 194 5.38 -49.28 43.86
CA ASP A 194 5.76 -50.69 43.82
C ASP A 194 4.70 -51.56 44.52
N PRO A 195 4.43 -52.78 44.02
CA PRO A 195 3.56 -53.71 44.69
C PRO A 195 4.29 -54.46 45.81
N ASP A 196 3.75 -54.38 47.03
CA ASP A 196 3.86 -55.39 48.08
C ASP A 196 2.49 -55.55 48.77
#